data_AF-A0A161I9V1-F1
#
_entry.id   AF-A0A161I9V1-F1
#
_cell.length_a   1.000
_cell.length_b   1.000
_cell.length_c   1.000
_cell.angle_alpha   90.00
_cell.angle_beta   90.00
_cell.angle_gamma   90.00
#
_symmetry.space_group_name_H-M   'P 1'
#
loop_
_entity.id
_entity.type
_entity.pdbx_description
1 polymer ?
#
loop_
_entity_poly.entity_id
_entity_poly.type
_entity_poly.pdbx_seq_one_letter_code
_entity_poly.pdbx_strand_id
1 'polypeptide(L)'
;MKRSRFSEEQIIAVLKEQEAGMPTAEVCRRHGISSATFYKWKSKFGGLEVSDARRLRTLEQENSRLKKLLAEAMLDNVVLKDLASKMYDPPCPCKGRLVLTVPVCTNVSGLSRVGRCCGQALMRSARLVPR
;
A
#
# COMPACT_ATOMS: atom_id res chain seq x y z
N MET A 1 6.64 3.89 -16.27
CA MET A 1 7.43 2.75 -16.79
C MET A 1 7.76 3.04 -18.25
N LYS A 2 9.05 3.03 -18.65
CA LYS A 2 9.41 3.20 -20.07
C LYS A 2 8.86 2.01 -20.85
N ARG A 3 8.15 2.27 -21.95
CA ARG A 3 7.67 1.21 -22.85
C ARG A 3 8.89 0.54 -23.49
N SER A 4 9.02 -0.77 -23.29
CA SER A 4 10.02 -1.57 -24.00
C SER A 4 9.74 -1.52 -25.51
N ARG A 5 10.79 -1.52 -26.32
CA ARG A 5 10.68 -1.57 -27.79
C ARG A 5 10.10 -2.89 -28.28
N PHE A 6 10.32 -3.98 -27.53
CA PHE A 6 9.83 -5.32 -27.84
C PHE A 6 8.73 -5.71 -26.87
N SER A 7 7.66 -6.30 -27.41
CA SER A 7 6.61 -6.92 -26.60
C SER A 7 7.12 -8.23 -25.99
N GLU A 8 6.56 -8.64 -24.86
CA GLU A 8 6.95 -9.89 -24.21
C GLU A 8 6.68 -11.11 -25.10
N GLU A 9 5.61 -11.08 -25.92
CA GLU A 9 5.34 -12.14 -26.87
C GLU A 9 6.43 -12.25 -27.94
N GLN A 10 6.92 -11.11 -28.45
CA GLN A 10 8.03 -11.09 -29.40
C GLN A 10 9.30 -11.67 -28.75
N ILE A 11 9.57 -11.30 -27.50
CA ILE A 11 10.73 -11.82 -26.75
C ILE A 11 10.66 -13.35 -26.63
N ILE A 12 9.49 -13.89 -26.27
CA ILE A 12 9.31 -15.34 -26.11
C ILE A 12 9.39 -16.07 -27.46
N ALA A 13 8.85 -15.48 -28.53
CA ALA A 13 8.97 -16.03 -29.88
C ALA A 13 10.44 -16.15 -30.33
N VAL A 14 11.25 -15.12 -30.06
CA VAL A 14 12.69 -15.12 -30.35
C VAL A 14 13.44 -16.18 -29.54
N LEU A 15 13.07 -16.41 -28.28
CA LEU A 15 13.66 -17.46 -27.45
C LEU A 15 13.28 -18.86 -27.96
N LYS A 16 12.02 -19.07 -28.35
CA LYS A 16 11.54 -20.33 -28.95
C LYS A 16 12.24 -20.65 -30.27
N GLU A 17 12.53 -19.65 -31.10
CA GLU A 17 13.32 -19.82 -32.32
C GLU A 17 14.73 -20.39 -32.04
N GLN A 18 15.37 -19.98 -30.94
CA GLN A 18 16.65 -20.57 -30.52
C GLN A 18 16.47 -21.99 -29.97
N GLU A 19 15.41 -22.23 -29.19
CA GLU A 19 15.09 -23.57 -28.66
C GLU A 19 14.77 -24.57 -29.77
N ALA A 20 14.21 -24.11 -30.89
CA ALA A 20 13.96 -24.90 -32.10
C ALA A 20 15.25 -25.27 -32.87
N GLY A 21 16.42 -24.84 -32.41
CA GLY A 21 17.72 -25.26 -32.93
C GLY A 21 18.48 -24.21 -33.76
N MET A 22 17.96 -22.98 -33.93
CA MET A 22 18.73 -21.93 -34.60
C MET A 22 19.89 -21.42 -33.73
N PRO A 23 21.06 -21.14 -34.33
CA PRO A 23 22.19 -20.58 -33.60
C PRO A 23 21.89 -19.17 -33.11
N THR A 24 22.25 -18.87 -31.86
CA THR A 24 21.97 -17.57 -31.21
C THR A 24 22.48 -16.37 -32.02
N ALA A 25 23.62 -16.52 -32.71
CA ALA A 25 24.20 -15.47 -33.55
C ALA A 25 23.34 -15.11 -34.78
N GLU A 26 22.54 -16.05 -35.28
CA GLU A 26 21.65 -15.82 -36.43
C GLU A 26 20.32 -15.21 -35.98
N VAL A 27 19.76 -15.71 -34.86
CA VAL A 27 18.59 -15.13 -34.20
C VAL A 27 18.83 -13.65 -33.87
N CYS A 28 20.00 -13.34 -33.28
CA CYS A 28 20.38 -11.95 -32.96
C CYS A 28 20.46 -11.06 -34.21
N ARG A 29 20.96 -11.59 -35.33
CA ARG A 29 21.06 -10.85 -36.61
C ARG A 29 19.70 -10.61 -37.25
N ARG A 30 18.83 -11.63 -37.29
CA ARG A 30 17.49 -11.54 -37.89
C ARG A 30 16.59 -10.54 -37.17
N HIS A 31 16.64 -10.53 -35.84
CA HIS A 31 15.78 -9.67 -35.02
C HIS A 31 16.43 -8.33 -34.64
N GLY A 32 17.69 -8.10 -35.02
CA GLY A 32 18.43 -6.87 -34.74
C GLY A 32 18.72 -6.66 -33.26
N ILE A 33 19.02 -7.74 -32.53
CA ILE A 33 19.22 -7.75 -31.08
C ILE A 33 20.68 -8.08 -30.77
N SER A 34 21.24 -7.47 -29.73
CA SER A 34 22.57 -7.85 -29.23
C SER A 34 22.52 -9.16 -28.44
N SER A 35 23.59 -9.96 -28.53
CA SER A 35 23.72 -11.20 -27.75
C SER A 35 23.50 -10.99 -26.25
N ALA A 36 24.01 -9.89 -25.69
CA ALA A 36 23.80 -9.52 -24.30
C ALA A 36 22.31 -9.34 -23.94
N THR A 37 21.51 -8.78 -24.85
CA THR A 37 20.06 -8.61 -24.63
C THR A 37 19.33 -9.94 -24.72
N PHE A 38 19.74 -10.83 -25.63
CA PHE A 38 19.21 -12.18 -25.75
C PHE A 38 19.40 -12.98 -24.45
N TYR A 39 20.59 -12.98 -23.87
CA TYR A 39 20.84 -13.68 -22.60
C TYR A 39 20.07 -13.06 -21.42
N LYS A 40 19.93 -11.72 -21.38
CA LYS A 40 19.07 -11.06 -20.39
C LYS A 40 17.62 -11.53 -20.52
N TRP A 41 17.09 -11.65 -21.74
CA TRP A 41 15.75 -12.17 -21.96
C TRP A 41 15.64 -13.66 -21.59
N LYS A 42 16.63 -14.47 -21.94
CA LYS A 42 16.69 -15.89 -21.54
C LYS A 42 16.67 -16.07 -20.03
N SER A 43 17.31 -15.19 -19.25
CA SER A 43 17.24 -15.24 -17.79
C SER A 43 15.88 -14.85 -17.19
N LYS A 44 15.11 -14.02 -17.90
CA LYS A 44 13.82 -13.48 -17.41
C LYS A 44 12.61 -14.29 -17.89
N PHE A 45 12.69 -14.80 -19.10
CA PHE A 45 11.60 -15.47 -19.81
C PHE A 45 11.96 -16.90 -20.24
N GLY A 46 13.14 -17.40 -19.87
CA GLY A 46 13.53 -18.78 -20.15
C GLY A 46 12.61 -19.76 -19.42
N GLY A 47 12.03 -20.70 -20.17
CA GLY A 47 11.06 -21.66 -19.65
C GLY A 47 9.63 -21.13 -19.51
N LEU A 48 9.36 -19.88 -19.89
CA LEU A 48 8.00 -19.33 -19.95
C LEU A 48 7.37 -19.56 -21.32
N GLU A 49 6.17 -20.14 -21.32
CA GLU A 49 5.36 -20.32 -22.53
C GLU A 49 4.64 -19.00 -22.89
N VAL A 50 4.23 -18.84 -24.16
CA VAL A 50 3.55 -17.61 -24.60
C VAL A 50 2.20 -17.45 -23.90
N SER A 51 1.54 -18.58 -23.60
CA SER A 51 0.30 -18.64 -22.82
C SER A 51 0.51 -18.18 -21.36
N ASP A 52 1.60 -18.60 -20.73
CA ASP A 52 1.94 -18.25 -19.34
C ASP A 52 2.26 -16.76 -19.19
N ALA A 53 3.00 -16.18 -20.13
CA ALA A 53 3.29 -14.75 -20.12
C ALA A 53 2.02 -13.89 -20.29
N ARG A 54 1.06 -14.34 -21.11
CA ARG A 54 -0.23 -13.66 -21.25
C ARG A 54 -1.05 -13.76 -19.97
N ARG A 55 -1.10 -14.95 -19.36
CA ARG A 55 -1.80 -15.19 -18.09
C ARG A 55 -1.20 -14.35 -16.96
N LEU A 56 0.12 -14.29 -16.87
CA LEU A 56 0.83 -13.48 -15.87
C LEU A 56 0.48 -12.00 -15.98
N ARG A 57 0.47 -11.43 -17.19
CA ARG A 57 0.08 -10.02 -17.38
C ARG A 57 -1.36 -9.74 -16.94
N THR A 58 -2.29 -10.62 -17.28
CA THR A 58 -3.69 -10.46 -16.82
C THR A 58 -3.76 -10.50 -15.30
N LEU A 59 -3.12 -11.48 -14.66
CA LEU A 59 -3.12 -11.63 -13.21
C LEU A 59 -2.44 -10.45 -12.50
N GLU A 60 -1.33 -9.93 -13.04
CA GLU A 60 -0.66 -8.75 -12.49
C GLU A 60 -1.55 -7.50 -12.60
N GLN A 61 -2.23 -7.33 -13.72
CA GLN A 61 -3.14 -6.20 -13.91
C GLN A 61 -4.34 -6.27 -12.96
N GLU A 62 -4.94 -7.45 -12.80
CA GLU A 62 -6.00 -7.70 -11.83
C GLU A 62 -5.50 -7.46 -10.40
N ASN A 63 -4.34 -7.99 -10.03
CA ASN A 63 -3.76 -7.80 -8.70
C ASN A 63 -3.50 -6.31 -8.40
N SER A 64 -3.00 -5.56 -9.40
CA SER A 64 -2.80 -4.11 -9.27
C SER A 64 -4.11 -3.35 -9.08
N ARG A 65 -5.17 -3.76 -9.77
CA ARG A 65 -6.51 -3.16 -9.65
C ARG A 65 -7.12 -3.49 -8.29
N LEU A 66 -7.07 -4.75 -7.88
CA LEU A 66 -7.58 -5.22 -6.59
C LEU A 66 -6.86 -4.53 -5.42
N LYS A 67 -5.54 -4.35 -5.50
CA LYS A 67 -4.78 -3.60 -4.48
C LYS A 67 -5.21 -2.15 -4.36
N LYS A 68 -5.50 -1.48 -5.47
CA LYS A 68 -6.02 -0.10 -5.45
C LYS A 68 -7.40 -0.03 -4.79
N LEU A 69 -8.31 -0.90 -5.21
CA LEU A 69 -9.66 -0.97 -4.64
C LEU A 69 -9.64 -1.33 -3.15
N LEU A 70 -8.74 -2.23 -2.75
CA LEU A 70 -8.56 -2.59 -1.35
C LEU A 70 -8.05 -1.40 -0.53
N ALA A 71 -7.06 -0.65 -1.04
CA ALA A 71 -6.56 0.54 -0.37
C ALA A 71 -7.65 1.62 -0.21
N GLU A 72 -8.45 1.85 -1.25
CA GLU A 72 -9.58 2.78 -1.23
C GLU A 72 -10.63 2.34 -0.18
N ALA A 73 -11.05 1.07 -0.21
CA ALA A 73 -11.98 0.52 0.77
C ALA A 73 -11.43 0.57 2.21
N MET A 74 -10.13 0.34 2.41
CA MET A 74 -9.51 0.45 3.73
C MET A 74 -9.50 1.89 4.23
N LEU A 75 -9.28 2.87 3.35
CA LEU A 75 -9.36 4.29 3.69
C LEU A 75 -10.78 4.67 4.13
N ASP A 76 -11.79 4.25 3.37
CA ASP A 76 -13.21 4.49 3.70
C ASP A 76 -13.58 3.87 5.05
N ASN A 77 -13.10 2.65 5.34
CA ASN A 77 -13.32 1.99 6.63
C ASN A 77 -12.72 2.79 7.80
N VAL A 78 -11.55 3.39 7.63
CA VAL A 78 -10.94 4.25 8.66
C VAL A 78 -11.79 5.50 8.88
N VAL A 79 -12.20 6.18 7.80
CA VAL A 79 -13.05 7.37 7.89
C VAL A 79 -14.37 7.06 8.57
N LEU A 80 -15.04 5.96 8.19
CA LEU A 80 -16.30 5.54 8.77
C LEU A 80 -16.15 5.19 10.27
N LYS A 81 -15.06 4.53 10.66
CA LYS A 81 -14.77 4.25 12.08
C LYS A 81 -14.52 5.54 12.87
N ASP A 82 -13.76 6.48 12.33
CA ASP A 82 -13.51 7.78 12.98
C ASP A 82 -14.80 8.60 13.14
N LEU A 83 -15.68 8.58 12.14
CA LEU A 83 -16.99 9.24 12.22
C LEU A 83 -17.89 8.54 13.24
N ALA A 84 -17.93 7.21 13.25
CA ALA A 84 -18.69 6.45 14.24
C ALA A 84 -18.19 6.71 15.67
N SER A 85 -16.87 6.73 15.90
CA SER A 85 -16.31 7.06 17.22
C SER A 85 -16.71 8.46 17.68
N LYS A 86 -16.70 9.47 16.80
CA LYS A 86 -17.12 10.84 17.14
C LYS A 86 -18.62 10.98 17.43
N MET A 87 -19.46 10.14 16.81
CA MET A 87 -20.91 10.16 17.02
C MET A 87 -21.34 9.38 18.27
N TYR A 88 -20.60 8.33 18.61
CA TYR A 88 -20.87 7.46 19.76
C TYR A 88 -19.97 7.73 20.96
N ASP A 89 -19.19 8.82 20.97
CA ASP A 89 -18.51 9.26 22.19
C ASP A 89 -19.58 9.50 23.26
N PRO A 90 -19.70 8.62 24.29
CA PRO A 90 -20.63 8.89 25.36
C PRO A 90 -20.22 10.22 25.98
N PRO A 91 -21.18 11.11 26.32
CA PRO A 91 -20.84 12.35 26.98
C PRO A 91 -19.93 12.02 28.16
N CYS A 92 -18.80 12.72 28.24
CA CYS A 92 -17.89 12.54 29.36
C CYS A 92 -18.71 12.61 30.66
N PRO A 93 -18.58 11.64 31.59
CA PRO A 93 -19.41 11.60 32.79
C PRO A 93 -19.20 12.81 33.71
N CYS A 94 -18.22 13.68 33.40
CA CYS A 94 -17.95 14.93 34.08
C CYS A 94 -18.78 16.14 33.63
N LYS A 95 -19.75 16.00 32.70
CA LYS A 95 -20.77 17.05 32.48
C LYS A 95 -21.97 16.96 33.45
N GLY A 96 -21.74 16.43 34.64
CA GLY A 96 -22.64 16.56 35.78
C GLY A 96 -22.23 17.74 36.65
N ARG A 97 -23.01 18.83 36.58
CA ARG A 97 -23.16 19.90 37.59
C ARG A 97 -21.85 20.50 38.17
N LEU A 98 -21.54 21.73 37.78
CA LEU A 98 -20.72 22.64 38.59
C LEU A 98 -21.32 22.73 40.00
N VAL A 99 -20.76 22.00 40.94
CA VAL A 99 -20.79 22.38 42.35
C VAL A 99 -19.37 22.79 42.70
N LEU A 100 -19.23 24.07 43.01
CA LEU A 100 -18.06 24.65 43.64
C LEU A 100 -17.82 23.95 44.98
N THR A 101 -17.02 22.89 44.98
CA THR A 101 -16.35 22.42 46.18
C THR A 101 -14.90 22.07 45.84
N VAL A 102 -14.03 22.92 46.39
CA VAL A 102 -12.58 22.84 46.61
C VAL A 102 -11.96 21.44 46.42
N PRO A 103 -10.79 21.32 45.73
CA PRO A 103 -10.16 20.02 45.53
C PRO A 103 -9.40 19.59 46.79
N VAL A 104 -9.79 18.45 47.37
CA VAL A 104 -8.86 17.65 48.17
C VAL A 104 -8.33 16.55 47.28
N CYS A 105 -7.08 16.70 46.84
CA CYS A 105 -6.32 15.65 46.18
C CYS A 105 -5.91 14.61 47.24
N THR A 106 -6.72 13.56 47.44
CA THR A 106 -6.21 12.35 48.08
C THR A 106 -5.67 11.39 47.05
N ASN A 107 -4.43 11.02 47.32
CA ASN A 107 -3.55 10.15 46.57
C ASN A 107 -4.20 8.78 46.33
N VAL A 108 -4.48 8.41 45.08
CA VAL A 108 -4.73 7.02 44.69
C VAL A 108 -3.71 6.65 43.62
N SER A 109 -2.63 6.05 44.08
CA SER A 109 -1.69 5.25 43.30
C SER A 109 -2.46 4.16 42.53
N GLY A 110 -2.75 4.42 41.25
CA GLY A 110 -3.51 3.50 40.40
C GLY A 110 -3.76 4.02 38.99
N LEU A 111 -2.78 4.70 38.38
CA LEU A 111 -2.88 5.20 37.01
C LEU A 111 -2.33 4.18 36.01
N SER A 112 -3.19 3.65 35.14
CA SER A 112 -2.70 3.18 33.84
C SER A 112 -3.60 3.38 32.64
N ARG A 113 -4.87 3.82 32.76
CA ARG A 113 -5.66 4.16 31.54
C ARG A 113 -6.53 5.42 31.59
N VAL A 114 -6.81 6.02 32.75
CA VAL A 114 -7.68 7.21 32.84
C VAL A 114 -6.89 8.54 32.77
N GLY A 115 -5.58 8.52 33.01
CA GLY A 115 -4.74 9.73 33.08
C GLY A 115 -4.46 10.46 31.77
N ARG A 116 -4.79 9.89 30.60
CA ARG A 116 -4.53 10.55 29.31
C ARG A 116 -5.62 11.52 28.87
N CYS A 117 -6.86 11.37 29.33
CA CYS A 117 -7.94 12.30 28.95
C CYS A 117 -7.85 13.65 29.66
N CYS A 118 -7.40 13.73 30.92
CA CYS A 118 -7.26 15.01 31.62
C CYS A 118 -6.00 15.81 31.22
N GLY A 119 -4.91 15.13 30.83
CA GLY A 119 -3.65 15.82 30.48
C GLY A 119 -3.67 16.56 29.14
N GLN A 120 -4.43 16.10 28.15
CA GLN A 120 -4.49 16.75 26.83
C GLN A 120 -5.48 17.92 26.76
N ALA A 121 -6.50 17.95 27.62
CA ALA A 121 -7.45 19.06 27.68
C ALA A 121 -6.81 20.36 28.21
N LEU A 122 -5.88 20.28 29.17
CA LEU A 122 -5.19 21.46 29.70
C LEU A 122 -4.22 22.12 28.69
N MET A 123 -3.66 21.36 27.75
CA MET A 123 -2.67 21.88 26.79
C MET A 123 -3.28 22.60 25.58
N ARG A 124 -4.57 22.39 25.28
CA ARG A 124 -5.27 23.11 24.19
C ARG A 124 -5.83 24.47 24.62
N SER A 125 -6.07 24.68 25.91
CA SER A 125 -6.57 25.95 26.44
C SER A 125 -5.49 27.02 26.63
N ALA A 126 -4.21 26.64 26.67
CA ALA A 126 -3.09 27.56 26.90
C ALA A 126 -2.61 28.30 25.63
N ARG A 127 -3.30 28.18 24.49
CA ARG A 127 -2.82 28.69 23.19
C ARG A 127 -3.75 29.71 22.52
N LEU A 128 -4.63 30.36 23.28
CA LEU A 128 -5.50 31.45 22.80
C LEU A 128 -5.66 32.54 23.86
N VAL A 129 -4.58 33.28 24.16
CA VAL A 129 -4.68 34.65 24.70
C VAL A 129 -3.49 35.49 24.18
N PRO A 130 -3.65 36.28 23.11
CA PRO A 130 -2.92 37.53 22.94
C PRO A 130 -3.71 38.69 23.58
N ARG A 131 -2.94 39.66 24.09
CA ARG A 131 -3.30 40.75 25.00
C ARG A 131 -4.45 41.65 24.56
#